data_AF-A0A9E6JRZ6-F1
#
_entry.id   AF-A0A9E6JRZ6-F1
#
_cell.length_a   1.000
_cell.length_b   1.000
_cell.length_c   1.000
_cell.angle_alpha   90.00
_cell.angle_beta   90.00
_cell.angle_gamma   90.00
#
_symmetry.space_group_name_H-M   'P 1'
#
loop_
_entity.id
_entity.type
_entity.pdbx_description
1 polymer ?
#
loop_
_entity_poly.entity_id
_entity_poly.type
_entity_poly.pdbx_seq_one_letter_code
_entity_poly.pdbx_strand_id
1 'polypeptide(L)'
;MLENLPDKIELSLDLSSNPLGNISCGNDFIYNNHGFKAELNLEIPLSVYAHNLTLTDTIDFNLKKPEGYNIKNGSITLIADNGFPFSSAVQIFLLDNNNKITDSLFVQSNMINAASLDANNKVISGKRSIIKIPVSSQKLDKMYSAEKAIVIARFNTEHQGQYIGVYKDYSLDMKLTGDFNMLVNDN
;
A
#
# COMPACT_ATOMS: atom_id res chain seq x y z
N MET A 1 -7.12 -6.03 17.19
CA MET A 1 -6.10 -6.09 18.25
C MET A 1 -4.79 -5.73 17.55
N LEU A 2 -4.23 -4.55 17.85
CA LEU A 2 -2.94 -4.07 17.33
C LEU A 2 -1.85 -4.95 17.99
N GLU A 3 -1.23 -5.88 17.26
CA GLU A 3 -0.09 -5.67 16.34
C GLU A 3 1.16 -5.29 17.13
N ASN A 4 1.91 -6.31 17.53
CA ASN A 4 3.20 -6.16 18.17
C ASN A 4 4.21 -5.87 17.05
N LEU A 5 4.43 -4.59 16.76
CA LEU A 5 5.51 -4.14 15.89
C LEU A 5 6.69 -3.80 16.82
N PRO A 6 7.67 -4.70 17.02
CA PRO A 6 8.79 -4.41 17.90
C PRO A 6 9.56 -3.21 17.36
N ASP A 7 9.72 -2.19 18.21
CA ASP A 7 10.55 -1.01 17.93
C ASP A 7 12.04 -1.31 18.15
N LYS A 8 12.36 -2.39 18.88
CA LYS A 8 13.72 -2.87 19.14
C LYS A 8 13.76 -4.40 19.25
N ILE A 9 14.88 -4.98 18.79
CA ILE A 9 15.23 -6.38 19.02
C ILE A 9 16.55 -6.40 19.78
N GLU A 10 16.55 -7.04 20.94
CA GLU A 10 17.74 -7.18 21.80
C GLU A 10 18.13 -8.65 21.90
N LEU A 11 19.39 -8.95 21.59
CA LEU A 11 19.94 -10.30 21.56
C LEU A 11 21.12 -10.36 22.54
N SER A 12 21.00 -11.16 23.59
CA SER A 12 22.08 -11.45 24.54
C SER A 12 22.61 -12.86 24.30
N LEU A 13 23.92 -13.01 24.14
CA LEU A 13 24.59 -14.29 24.01
C LEU A 13 25.56 -14.45 25.17
N ASP A 14 25.22 -15.32 26.12
CA ASP A 14 26.09 -15.67 27.23
C ASP A 14 26.84 -16.97 26.90
N LEU A 15 28.17 -16.87 26.74
CA LEU A 15 29.04 -18.01 26.51
C LEU A 15 29.84 -18.30 27.77
N SER A 16 29.69 -19.50 28.34
CA SER A 16 30.52 -19.96 29.46
C SER A 16 31.47 -21.06 28.98
N SER A 17 32.74 -20.93 29.36
CA SER A 17 33.73 -22.00 29.24
C SER A 17 33.99 -22.55 30.64
N ASN A 18 34.11 -23.88 30.76
CA ASN A 18 34.38 -24.56 32.02
C ASN A 18 33.34 -24.31 33.15
N PRO A 19 32.04 -24.60 32.94
CA PRO A 19 30.97 -24.29 33.91
C PRO A 19 31.01 -25.13 35.20
N LEU A 20 31.75 -26.24 35.22
CA LEU A 20 31.86 -27.15 36.37
C LEU A 20 33.25 -27.08 37.06
N GLY A 21 34.13 -26.18 36.61
CA GLY A 21 35.52 -26.12 37.07
C GLY A 21 36.36 -27.30 36.54
N ASN A 22 37.63 -27.39 36.96
CA ASN A 22 38.60 -28.36 36.45
C ASN A 22 38.33 -29.82 36.91
N ILE A 23 37.22 -30.40 36.44
CA ILE A 23 36.87 -31.81 36.64
C ILE A 23 37.53 -32.72 35.58
N SER A 24 38.08 -32.14 34.50
CA SER A 24 38.66 -32.87 33.36
C SER A 24 40.20 -32.83 33.29
N CYS A 25 40.88 -32.32 34.33
CA CYS A 25 42.35 -32.11 34.35
C CYS A 25 42.85 -31.25 33.17
N GLY A 26 42.13 -30.18 32.84
CA GLY A 26 42.57 -29.16 31.89
C GLY A 26 42.20 -29.45 30.43
N ASN A 27 41.14 -30.22 30.15
CA ASN A 27 40.64 -30.45 28.78
C ASN A 27 39.61 -29.42 28.28
N ASP A 28 39.25 -28.43 29.10
CA ASP A 28 38.14 -27.50 28.82
C ASP A 28 38.67 -26.14 28.32
N PHE A 29 39.36 -26.12 27.17
CA PHE A 29 39.96 -24.89 26.61
C PHE A 29 39.63 -24.67 25.14
N ILE A 30 39.46 -23.40 24.75
CA ILE A 30 39.25 -22.97 23.37
C ILE A 30 40.61 -22.61 22.76
N TYR A 31 40.93 -23.17 21.60
CA TYR A 31 42.21 -22.95 20.91
C TYR A 31 42.22 -21.62 20.14
N ASN A 32 43.35 -20.88 20.19
CA ASN A 32 43.52 -19.57 19.52
C ASN A 32 43.25 -19.56 18.01
N ASN A 33 43.34 -20.71 17.32
CA ASN A 33 43.08 -20.83 15.87
C ASN A 33 41.68 -21.39 15.54
N HIS A 34 40.84 -21.60 16.54
CA HIS A 34 39.45 -22.06 16.39
C HIS A 34 38.52 -21.01 17.02
N GLY A 35 38.27 -19.92 16.28
CA GLY A 35 37.33 -18.89 16.68
C GLY A 35 35.87 -19.38 16.58
N PHE A 36 35.00 -18.80 17.41
CA PHE A 36 33.56 -19.00 17.30
C PHE A 36 32.99 -18.03 16.25
N LYS A 37 32.25 -18.55 15.28
CA LYS A 37 31.52 -17.75 14.29
C LYS A 37 30.02 -17.84 14.58
N ALA A 38 29.45 -16.74 15.05
CA ALA A 38 28.00 -16.60 15.18
C ALA A 38 27.48 -15.80 13.97
N GLU A 39 26.60 -16.41 13.19
CA GLU A 39 25.83 -15.72 12.16
C GLU A 39 24.37 -15.72 12.60
N LEU A 40 23.78 -14.54 12.74
CA LEU A 40 22.36 -14.38 13.04
C LEU A 40 21.65 -13.90 11.77
N ASN A 41 20.75 -14.73 11.26
CA ASN A 41 19.86 -14.38 10.16
C ASN A 41 18.43 -14.26 10.71
N LEU A 42 17.87 -13.06 10.67
CA LEU A 42 16.53 -12.77 11.16
C LEU A 42 15.64 -12.38 9.99
N GLU A 43 14.60 -13.17 9.75
CA GLU A 43 13.54 -12.86 8.79
C GLU A 43 12.23 -12.65 9.57
N ILE A 44 11.65 -11.45 9.47
CA ILE A 44 10.35 -11.14 10.08
C ILE A 44 9.32 -11.12 8.96
N PRO A 45 8.52 -12.20 8.79
CA PRO A 45 7.48 -12.22 7.79
C PRO A 45 6.35 -11.27 8.21
N LEU A 46 5.97 -10.35 7.32
CA LEU A 46 4.76 -9.55 7.50
C LEU A 46 3.55 -10.43 7.21
N SER A 47 2.87 -10.91 8.24
CA SER A 47 1.67 -11.74 8.12
C SER A 47 0.54 -11.09 8.89
N VAL A 48 -0.45 -10.58 8.17
CA VAL A 48 -1.47 -9.69 8.75
C VAL A 48 -2.88 -10.18 8.42
N TYR A 49 -3.79 -9.90 9.35
CA TYR A 49 -5.22 -9.90 9.08
C TYR A 49 -5.66 -8.44 8.96
N ALA A 50 -5.80 -7.95 7.73
CA ALA A 50 -6.18 -6.57 7.48
C ALA A 50 -7.67 -6.37 7.80
N HIS A 51 -7.94 -5.51 8.77
CA HIS A 51 -9.27 -4.96 9.05
C HIS A 51 -9.18 -3.44 9.05
N ASN A 52 -9.58 -2.82 7.95
CA ASN A 52 -9.48 -1.38 7.72
C ASN A 52 -8.04 -0.83 7.78
N LEU A 53 -7.07 -1.62 7.32
CA LEU A 53 -5.68 -1.17 7.20
C LEU A 53 -5.64 -0.03 6.18
N THR A 54 -5.32 1.18 6.63
CA THR A 54 -5.46 2.39 5.82
C THR A 54 -4.10 2.91 5.40
N LEU A 55 -3.84 2.96 4.10
CA LEU A 55 -2.71 3.66 3.51
C LEU A 55 -3.21 4.99 2.96
N THR A 56 -2.55 6.08 3.36
CA THR A 56 -2.85 7.43 2.88
C THR A 56 -1.59 8.02 2.28
N ASP A 57 -1.69 8.53 1.06
CA ASP A 57 -0.61 9.24 0.40
C ASP A 57 -1.12 10.54 -0.24
N THR A 58 -0.23 11.51 -0.42
CA THR A 58 -0.53 12.79 -1.08
C THR A 58 0.32 12.90 -2.34
N ILE A 59 -0.35 13.02 -3.48
CA ILE A 59 0.30 13.16 -4.79
C ILE A 59 0.05 14.54 -5.36
N ASP A 60 1.00 15.03 -6.16
CA ASP A 60 0.76 16.22 -6.99
C ASP A 60 -0.28 15.90 -8.06
N PHE A 61 -1.22 16.82 -8.26
CA PHE A 61 -2.32 16.69 -9.20
C PHE A 61 -2.34 17.92 -10.09
N ASN A 62 -2.20 17.74 -11.40
CA ASN A 62 -2.27 18.85 -12.34
C ASN A 62 -3.07 18.43 -13.57
N LEU A 63 -4.28 18.98 -13.68
CA LEU A 63 -5.11 18.86 -14.86
C LEU A 63 -5.18 20.22 -15.54
N LYS A 64 -4.73 20.31 -16.80
CA LYS A 64 -4.76 21.57 -17.55
C LYS A 64 -6.11 21.76 -18.23
N LYS A 65 -6.73 22.93 -18.02
CA LYS A 65 -7.92 23.33 -18.76
C LYS A 65 -7.53 23.75 -20.17
N PRO A 66 -8.03 23.09 -21.23
CA PRO A 66 -7.76 23.51 -22.59
C PRO A 66 -8.50 24.82 -22.91
N GLU A 67 -7.81 25.74 -23.57
CA GLU A 67 -8.35 27.05 -23.95
C GLU A 67 -9.29 26.94 -25.16
N GLY A 68 -10.35 27.75 -25.21
CA GLY A 68 -11.28 27.80 -26.34
C GLY A 68 -12.34 26.69 -26.39
N TYR A 69 -12.40 25.82 -25.36
CA TYR A 69 -13.39 24.76 -25.28
C TYR A 69 -14.27 24.87 -24.05
N ASN A 70 -15.57 24.66 -24.23
CA ASN A 70 -16.53 24.49 -23.14
C ASN A 70 -16.80 22.99 -22.90
N ILE A 71 -16.60 22.54 -21.67
CA ILE A 71 -16.77 21.12 -21.32
C ILE A 71 -18.19 20.91 -20.81
N LYS A 72 -18.92 19.99 -21.44
CA LYS A 72 -20.31 19.70 -21.08
C LYS A 72 -20.41 18.62 -20.02
N ASN A 73 -19.70 17.52 -20.24
CA ASN A 73 -19.65 16.37 -19.35
C ASN A 73 -18.43 15.50 -19.67
N GLY A 74 -18.14 14.54 -18.82
CA GLY A 74 -17.18 13.51 -19.13
C GLY A 74 -17.19 12.39 -18.10
N SER A 75 -16.15 11.59 -18.15
CA SER A 75 -15.94 10.50 -17.22
C SER A 75 -14.47 10.35 -16.88
N ILE A 76 -14.22 9.97 -15.64
CA ILE A 76 -12.91 9.56 -15.17
C ILE A 76 -12.95 8.06 -14.98
N THR A 77 -11.91 7.39 -15.43
CA THR A 77 -11.72 5.96 -15.21
C THR A 77 -10.50 5.77 -14.32
N LEU A 78 -10.70 5.19 -13.14
CA LEU A 78 -9.63 4.64 -12.31
C LEU A 78 -9.42 3.19 -12.75
N ILE A 79 -8.19 2.90 -13.16
CA ILE A 79 -7.69 1.56 -13.42
C ILE A 79 -6.78 1.22 -12.26
N ALA A 80 -7.10 0.18 -11.51
CA ALA A 80 -6.27 -0.28 -10.41
C ALA A 80 -5.88 -1.74 -10.62
N ASP A 81 -4.60 -2.02 -10.53
CA ASP A 81 -4.02 -3.35 -10.59
C ASP A 81 -3.52 -3.70 -9.18
N ASN A 82 -4.27 -4.56 -8.49
CA ASN A 82 -3.99 -4.92 -7.11
C ASN A 82 -3.22 -6.24 -7.03
N GLY A 83 -1.98 -6.18 -6.57
CA GLY A 83 -1.13 -7.32 -6.26
C GLY A 83 -1.25 -7.79 -4.80
N PHE A 84 -2.01 -7.10 -3.94
CA PHE A 84 -2.21 -7.52 -2.56
C PHE A 84 -3.31 -8.57 -2.42
N PRO A 85 -3.19 -9.48 -1.43
CA PRO A 85 -4.22 -10.48 -1.11
C PRO A 85 -5.44 -9.90 -0.36
N PHE A 86 -5.65 -8.58 -0.44
CA PHE A 86 -6.70 -7.86 0.28
C PHE A 86 -7.53 -7.05 -0.70
N SER A 87 -8.83 -7.00 -0.47
CA SER A 87 -9.71 -6.04 -1.15
C SER A 87 -9.40 -4.64 -0.65
N SER A 88 -9.49 -3.63 -1.52
CA SER A 88 -9.19 -2.25 -1.15
C SER A 88 -10.34 -1.32 -1.53
N ALA A 89 -10.81 -0.52 -0.58
CA ALA A 89 -11.69 0.61 -0.86
C ALA A 89 -10.85 1.87 -1.05
N VAL A 90 -10.89 2.45 -2.25
CA VAL A 90 -10.11 3.66 -2.57
C VAL A 90 -10.99 4.89 -2.61
N GLN A 91 -10.47 5.95 -2.00
CA GLN A 91 -11.03 7.29 -2.01
C GLN A 91 -9.95 8.30 -2.40
N ILE A 92 -10.29 9.24 -3.29
CA ILE A 92 -9.39 10.33 -3.66
C ILE A 92 -10.07 11.66 -3.36
N PHE A 93 -9.39 12.50 -2.59
CA PHE A 93 -9.78 13.87 -2.29
C PHE A 93 -8.89 14.85 -3.03
N LEU A 94 -9.48 15.91 -3.58
CA LEU A 94 -8.77 16.98 -4.26
C LEU A 94 -8.46 18.11 -3.27
N LEU A 95 -7.30 18.73 -3.42
CA LEU A 95 -6.82 19.80 -2.55
C LEU A 95 -6.51 21.06 -3.34
N ASP A 96 -6.79 22.21 -2.74
CA ASP A 96 -6.33 23.51 -3.23
C ASP A 96 -4.89 23.84 -2.76
N ASN A 97 -4.40 25.01 -3.17
CA ASN A 97 -3.07 25.54 -2.85
C ASN A 97 -2.81 25.70 -1.35
N ASN A 98 -3.85 25.76 -0.52
CA ASN A 98 -3.74 25.86 0.93
C ASN A 98 -3.83 24.48 1.61
N ASN A 99 -3.74 23.39 0.83
CA ASN A 99 -3.96 22.00 1.25
C ASN A 99 -5.35 21.77 1.89
N LYS A 100 -6.36 22.53 1.49
CA LYS A 100 -7.74 22.31 1.93
C LYS A 100 -8.45 21.40 0.95
N ILE A 101 -9.19 20.42 1.47
CA ILE A 101 -10.02 19.53 0.66
C ILE A 101 -11.11 20.35 -0.03
N THR A 102 -11.13 20.32 -1.37
CA THR A 102 -12.10 21.03 -2.20
C THR A 102 -13.23 20.14 -2.68
N ASP A 103 -12.93 18.88 -2.99
CA ASP A 103 -13.89 17.90 -3.51
C ASP A 103 -13.38 16.45 -3.28
N SER A 104 -14.25 15.47 -3.48
CA SER A 104 -13.95 14.04 -3.51
C SER A 104 -14.21 13.50 -4.90
N LEU A 105 -13.25 12.83 -5.54
CA LEU A 105 -13.45 12.26 -6.88
C LEU A 105 -14.53 11.18 -6.91
N PHE A 106 -14.62 10.34 -5.87
CA PHE A 106 -15.64 9.29 -5.79
C PHE A 106 -16.78 9.67 -4.83
N VAL A 107 -17.99 9.29 -5.22
CA VAL A 107 -19.23 9.51 -4.45
C VAL A 107 -19.60 8.27 -3.63
N GLN A 108 -19.14 7.09 -4.06
CA GLN A 108 -19.35 5.81 -3.40
C GLN A 108 -18.00 5.10 -3.20
N SER A 109 -17.92 4.24 -2.18
CA SER A 109 -16.76 3.39 -1.95
C SER A 109 -16.59 2.45 -3.14
N ASN A 110 -15.54 2.65 -3.93
CA ASN A 110 -15.25 1.75 -5.04
C ASN A 110 -14.27 0.69 -4.59
N MET A 111 -14.67 -0.56 -4.77
CA MET A 111 -13.91 -1.72 -4.32
C MET A 111 -12.97 -2.19 -5.43
N ILE A 112 -11.70 -2.29 -5.08
CA ILE A 112 -10.66 -2.97 -5.82
C ILE A 112 -10.57 -4.37 -5.25
N ASN A 113 -10.68 -5.37 -6.12
CA ASN A 113 -10.75 -6.77 -5.71
C ASN A 113 -9.37 -7.27 -5.25
N ALA A 114 -9.34 -8.25 -4.34
CA ALA A 114 -8.09 -8.89 -3.93
C ALA A 114 -7.42 -9.65 -5.09
N ALA A 115 -6.10 -9.78 -5.03
CA ALA A 115 -5.35 -10.68 -5.89
C ALA A 115 -5.70 -12.14 -5.62
N SER A 116 -5.58 -13.00 -6.64
CA SER A 116 -5.88 -14.44 -6.50
C SER A 116 -4.73 -15.16 -5.79
N LEU A 117 -5.08 -16.11 -4.92
CA LEU A 117 -4.15 -16.86 -4.07
C LEU A 117 -4.00 -18.31 -4.53
N ASP A 118 -2.84 -18.91 -4.25
CA ASP A 118 -2.63 -20.36 -4.34
C ASP A 118 -3.07 -21.11 -3.07
N ALA A 119 -2.84 -22.43 -3.04
CA ALA A 119 -3.12 -23.28 -1.88
C ALA A 119 -2.28 -22.94 -0.63
N ASN A 120 -1.22 -22.15 -0.77
CA ASN A 120 -0.34 -21.70 0.32
C ASN A 120 -0.62 -20.25 0.74
N ASN A 121 -1.73 -19.65 0.27
CA ASN A 121 -2.09 -18.25 0.50
C ASN A 121 -1.07 -17.23 -0.04
N LYS A 122 -0.34 -17.59 -1.10
CA LYS A 122 0.54 -16.67 -1.82
C LYS A 122 -0.16 -16.15 -3.08
N VAL A 123 0.05 -14.87 -3.40
CA VAL A 123 -0.51 -14.26 -4.59
C VAL A 123 0.12 -14.88 -5.85
N ILE A 124 -0.75 -15.33 -6.76
CA ILE A 124 -0.35 -15.89 -8.06
C ILE A 124 -0.54 -14.90 -9.19
N SER A 125 -1.57 -14.05 -9.08
CA SER A 125 -1.93 -13.07 -10.11
C SER A 125 -2.65 -11.90 -9.48
N GLY A 126 -2.18 -10.69 -9.78
CA GLY A 126 -2.88 -9.46 -9.44
C GLY A 126 -4.25 -9.38 -10.09
N LYS A 127 -5.13 -8.56 -9.51
CA LYS A 127 -6.49 -8.37 -9.99
C LYS A 127 -6.69 -6.93 -10.46
N ARG A 128 -7.11 -6.80 -11.72
CA ARG A 128 -7.44 -5.51 -12.32
C ARG A 128 -8.89 -5.13 -12.05
N SER A 129 -9.11 -3.93 -11.53
CA SER A 129 -10.41 -3.28 -11.36
C SER A 129 -10.48 -2.00 -12.18
N ILE A 130 -11.59 -1.79 -12.89
CA ILE A 130 -11.84 -0.58 -13.69
C ILE A 130 -13.09 0.10 -13.14
N ILE A 131 -12.93 1.31 -12.64
CA ILE A 131 -13.98 2.09 -11.99
C ILE A 131 -14.21 3.35 -12.82
N LYS A 132 -15.36 3.45 -13.49
CA LYS A 132 -15.74 4.60 -14.30
C LYS A 132 -16.70 5.49 -13.52
N ILE A 133 -16.38 6.78 -13.45
CA ILE A 133 -17.11 7.79 -12.67
C ILE A 133 -17.55 8.88 -13.64
N PRO A 134 -18.85 9.13 -13.78
CA PRO A 134 -19.32 10.31 -14.51
C PRO A 134 -18.95 11.57 -13.73
N VAL A 135 -18.48 12.59 -14.42
CA VAL A 135 -18.17 13.90 -13.82
C VAL A 135 -18.99 15.00 -14.46
N SER A 136 -19.55 15.87 -13.61
CA SER A 136 -20.24 17.08 -14.01
C SER A 136 -19.25 18.20 -14.31
N SER A 137 -19.70 19.24 -15.00
CA SER A 137 -18.91 20.45 -15.28
C SER A 137 -18.37 21.10 -14.00
N GLN A 138 -19.19 21.20 -12.95
CA GLN A 138 -18.79 21.77 -11.65
C GLN A 138 -17.63 20.98 -11.02
N LYS A 139 -17.66 19.64 -11.10
CA LYS A 139 -16.61 18.79 -10.56
C LYS A 139 -15.32 18.91 -11.36
N LEU A 140 -15.43 19.07 -12.68
CA LEU A 140 -14.29 19.31 -13.55
C LEU A 140 -13.61 20.64 -13.25
N ASP A 141 -14.37 21.72 -13.01
CA ASP A 141 -13.79 22.99 -12.60
C ASP A 141 -13.00 22.87 -11.28
N LYS A 142 -13.49 22.05 -10.33
CA LYS A 142 -12.74 21.73 -9.10
C LYS A 142 -11.44 20.97 -9.36
N MET A 143 -11.46 20.03 -10.30
CA MET A 143 -10.26 19.31 -10.72
C MET A 143 -9.23 20.22 -11.40
N TYR A 144 -9.66 21.16 -12.23
CA TYR A 144 -8.75 22.13 -12.84
C TYR A 144 -8.10 23.06 -11.82
N SER A 145 -8.79 23.34 -10.71
CA SER A 145 -8.24 24.15 -9.60
C SER A 145 -7.44 23.36 -8.57
N ALA A 146 -7.39 22.03 -8.68
CA ALA A 146 -6.69 21.19 -7.72
C ALA A 146 -5.21 21.10 -8.07
N GLU A 147 -4.34 21.24 -7.07
CA GLU A 147 -2.88 21.10 -7.22
C GLU A 147 -2.35 19.80 -6.62
N LYS A 148 -3.12 19.19 -5.71
CA LYS A 148 -2.77 17.94 -5.05
C LYS A 148 -3.99 17.06 -4.88
N ALA A 149 -3.74 15.77 -4.70
CA ALA A 149 -4.76 14.80 -4.34
C ALA A 149 -4.29 13.92 -3.19
N ILE A 150 -5.15 13.71 -2.19
CA ILE A 150 -4.96 12.70 -1.16
C ILE A 150 -5.62 11.42 -1.65
N VAL A 151 -4.85 10.33 -1.67
CA VAL A 151 -5.32 8.99 -1.99
C VAL A 151 -5.39 8.19 -0.69
N ILE A 152 -6.56 7.64 -0.38
CA ILE A 152 -6.78 6.79 0.80
C ILE A 152 -7.21 5.41 0.30
N ALA A 153 -6.39 4.39 0.57
CA ALA A 153 -6.66 3.00 0.27
C ALA A 153 -6.91 2.24 1.58
N ARG A 154 -8.09 1.63 1.73
CA ARG A 154 -8.48 0.86 2.92
C ARG A 154 -8.56 -0.62 2.60
N PHE A 155 -7.61 -1.39 3.11
CA PHE A 155 -7.48 -2.81 2.86
C PHE A 155 -8.25 -3.65 3.87
N ASN A 156 -8.93 -4.67 3.36
CA ASN A 156 -9.68 -5.65 4.13
C ASN A 156 -9.44 -7.06 3.59
N THR A 157 -9.19 -7.99 4.50
CA THR A 157 -9.08 -9.42 4.19
C THR A 157 -10.45 -9.97 3.84
N GLU A 158 -10.57 -10.63 2.68
CA GLU A 158 -11.86 -11.16 2.21
C GLU A 158 -12.32 -12.37 3.03
N HIS A 159 -11.39 -13.20 3.49
CA HIS A 159 -11.67 -14.40 4.28
C HIS A 159 -11.37 -14.16 5.76
N GLN A 160 -12.38 -14.31 6.60
CA GLN A 160 -12.26 -14.10 8.04
C GLN A 160 -11.40 -15.20 8.68
N GLY A 161 -10.40 -14.80 9.47
CA GLY A 161 -9.67 -15.70 10.38
C GLY A 161 -8.35 -16.29 9.87
N GLN A 162 -7.88 -15.94 8.66
CA GLN A 162 -6.58 -16.36 8.16
C GLN A 162 -5.62 -15.16 8.07
N TYR A 163 -4.42 -15.33 8.64
CA TYR A 163 -3.32 -14.39 8.42
C TYR A 163 -2.71 -14.65 7.05
N ILE A 164 -2.54 -13.60 6.27
CA ILE A 164 -1.95 -13.71 4.93
C ILE A 164 -0.61 -12.97 4.91
N GLY A 165 0.40 -13.64 4.39
CA GLY A 165 1.74 -13.08 4.19
C GLY A 165 1.72 -11.99 3.13
N VAL A 166 2.31 -10.84 3.45
CA VAL A 166 2.56 -9.73 2.54
C VAL A 166 4.03 -9.75 2.16
N TYR A 167 4.29 -9.86 0.87
CA TYR A 167 5.64 -9.98 0.33
C TYR A 167 6.02 -8.69 -0.40
N LYS A 168 7.34 -8.47 -0.52
CA LYS A 168 7.92 -7.23 -1.08
C LYS A 168 7.54 -6.96 -2.55
N ASP A 169 7.13 -7.99 -3.26
CA ASP A 169 6.74 -7.96 -4.67
C ASP A 169 5.26 -7.59 -4.87
N TYR A 170 4.49 -7.40 -3.78
CA TYR A 170 3.10 -6.99 -3.86
C TYR A 170 3.02 -5.45 -3.98
N SER A 171 2.32 -4.97 -5.01
CA SER A 171 2.06 -3.55 -5.27
C SER A 171 0.56 -3.30 -5.48
N LEU A 172 0.15 -2.04 -5.31
CA LEU A 172 -1.13 -1.54 -5.79
C LEU A 172 -0.84 -0.42 -6.78
N ASP A 173 -1.01 -0.70 -8.06
CA ASP A 173 -0.77 0.26 -9.13
C ASP A 173 -2.09 0.91 -9.51
N MET A 174 -2.11 2.25 -9.53
CA MET A 174 -3.31 3.03 -9.83
C MET A 174 -3.04 4.01 -10.97
N LYS A 175 -3.92 3.99 -11.97
CA LYS A 175 -3.89 4.90 -13.11
C LYS A 175 -5.24 5.59 -13.27
N LEU A 176 -5.22 6.92 -13.31
CA LEU A 176 -6.40 7.73 -13.55
C LEU A 176 -6.39 8.25 -14.99
N THR A 177 -7.49 8.07 -15.73
CA THR A 177 -7.65 8.58 -17.10
C THR A 177 -8.97 9.34 -17.25
N GLY A 178 -8.96 10.46 -17.97
CA GLY A 178 -10.16 11.26 -18.24
C GLY A 178 -10.59 11.19 -19.71
N ASP A 179 -11.89 11.13 -19.93
CA ASP A 179 -12.55 11.23 -21.24
C ASP A 179 -13.63 12.32 -21.15
N PHE A 180 -13.49 13.40 -21.92
CA PHE A 180 -14.28 14.61 -21.79
C PHE A 180 -14.90 15.01 -23.13
N ASN A 181 -16.20 15.32 -23.11
CA ASN A 181 -16.89 15.87 -24.27
C ASN A 181 -16.82 17.40 -24.23
N MET A 182 -16.24 17.95 -25.29
CA MET A 182 -15.88 19.36 -25.38
C MET A 182 -16.55 19.99 -26.59
N LEU A 183 -17.12 21.18 -26.42
CA LEU A 183 -17.62 22.02 -27.50
C LEU A 183 -16.59 23.08 -27.82
N VAL A 184 -16.33 23.28 -29.10
CA VAL A 184 -15.53 24.40 -29.60
C VAL A 184 -16.34 25.66 -29.41
N ASN A 185 -15.74 26.69 -28.81
CA ASN A 185 -16.31 28.02 -28.86
C ASN A 185 -15.93 28.64 -30.20
N ASP A 186 -16.90 28.74 -31.10
CA ASP A 186 -16.75 29.58 -32.29
C ASP A 186 -16.82 31.04 -31.82
N ASN A 187 -15.69 31.74 -31.90
CA ASN A 187 -15.63 33.20 -31.79
C ASN A 187 -16.17 33.84 -33.07
#